data_AF-Q54B36-F1
#
_entry.id   AF-Q54B36-F1
#
_cell.length_a   1.000
_cell.length_b   1.000
_cell.length_c   1.000
_cell.angle_alpha   90.00
_cell.angle_beta   90.00
_cell.angle_gamma   90.00
#
_symmetry.space_group_name_H-M   'P 1'
#
loop_
_entity.id
_entity.type
_entity.pdbx_description
1 polymer ?
#
loop_
_entity_poly.entity_id
_entity_poly.type
_entity_poly.pdbx_seq_one_letter_code
_entity_poly.pdbx_strand_id
1 'polypeptide(L)'
;MDKLFFKVWRNIFINRIIFRFIRFFKNYDTVAIDRVEDIRDFPYIEYYKTVIYDGTGEFISGEDFPKSLHSISILYDKYKCEQPIESQLSNGLKKFTYPRYNNKITRLLLFPTSVETVINATFIRGDRYEQNESDDLPPERKVIIPNNIKSLSIFRCPNHNLSKWLSIPTSLTSLDLGPYWYNGNTELKANDLPNHIKHLSLHLMKLLLIFKSDCLPNQLESLTLTTSEKYFNDENEIVFQLNSLPLTLKKLDISHLIPKFILPINSFENLTWLSLNYSNKKQTSLTRDMFPPNLSTLILIVSKIIVQPNVLPNSITYLKLVDYDWNFENIYKFQDLNFFPSSLNKLILNCKIHRSIQHINLPNTIENLKLGIRFNKSITIQSITIPTSIKKLTINCNKIVENYVFPNSIKYLKFGKYYGFQFNSNYFIPESVEILVIKSNQSISKGFIPEKLKVLKLIGDFDKPINFQLPKTIEKLIIGNSFDQSLNETLLPQSITF
;
A
#
# COMPACT_ATOMS: atom_id res chain seq x y z
N MET A 1 3.58 28.55 22.08
CA MET A 1 2.73 27.35 22.25
C MET A 1 1.72 27.65 23.35
N ASP A 2 0.45 27.80 22.99
CA ASP A 2 -0.23 29.02 23.48
C ASP A 2 -1.32 28.76 24.53
N LYS A 3 -1.54 29.76 25.39
CA LYS A 3 -2.62 29.77 26.38
C LYS A 3 -4.00 29.50 25.74
N LEU A 4 -4.17 29.85 24.46
CA LEU A 4 -5.38 29.55 23.69
C LEU A 4 -5.60 28.03 23.48
N PHE A 5 -4.56 27.28 23.13
CA PHE A 5 -4.66 25.82 22.94
C PHE A 5 -5.14 25.13 24.23
N PHE A 6 -4.55 25.48 25.37
CA PHE A 6 -4.99 24.93 26.66
C PHE A 6 -6.39 25.38 27.08
N LYS A 7 -6.81 26.62 26.77
CA LYS A 7 -8.20 27.08 26.99
C LYS A 7 -9.20 26.29 26.15
N VAL A 8 -8.89 26.05 24.88
CA VAL A 8 -9.73 25.26 23.96
C VAL A 8 -9.80 23.79 24.40
N TRP A 9 -8.65 23.17 24.68
CA TRP A 9 -8.58 21.73 24.99
C TRP A 9 -9.17 21.37 26.36
N ARG A 10 -9.08 22.27 27.36
CA ARG A 10 -9.71 22.07 28.68
C ARG A 10 -11.21 22.38 28.69
N ASN A 11 -11.75 23.07 27.67
CA ASN A 11 -13.17 23.34 27.58
C ASN A 11 -13.92 22.10 27.07
N ILE A 12 -14.65 21.42 27.96
CA ILE A 12 -15.37 20.17 27.66
C ILE A 12 -16.35 20.32 26.49
N PHE A 13 -17.02 21.46 26.37
CA PHE A 13 -17.99 21.73 25.30
C PHE A 13 -17.29 21.89 23.94
N ILE A 14 -16.26 22.73 23.86
CA ILE A 14 -15.48 22.92 22.61
C ILE A 14 -14.77 21.61 22.23
N ASN A 15 -14.23 20.87 23.19
CA ASN A 15 -13.55 19.60 22.93
C ASN A 15 -14.54 18.52 22.42
N ARG A 16 -15.77 18.44 22.97
CA ARG A 16 -16.87 17.63 22.40
C ARG A 16 -17.21 18.03 20.96
N ILE A 17 -17.26 19.32 20.64
CA ILE A 17 -17.50 19.83 19.28
C ILE A 17 -16.36 19.44 18.33
N ILE A 18 -15.10 19.62 18.74
CA ILE A 18 -13.92 19.22 17.97
C ILE A 18 -13.95 17.71 17.68
N PHE A 19 -14.24 16.87 18.69
CA PHE A 19 -14.36 15.42 18.46
C PHE A 19 -15.58 15.04 17.60
N ARG A 20 -16.68 15.81 17.62
CA ARG A 20 -17.81 15.62 16.69
C ARG A 20 -17.41 15.91 15.25
N PHE A 21 -16.73 17.03 14.98
CA PHE A 21 -16.22 17.34 13.64
C PHE A 21 -15.16 16.33 13.17
N ILE A 22 -14.26 15.89 14.06
CA ILE A 22 -13.29 14.83 13.76
C ILE A 22 -13.99 13.49 13.47
N ARG A 23 -15.14 13.19 14.11
CA ARG A 23 -15.96 12.01 13.80
C ARG A 23 -16.64 12.11 12.44
N PHE A 24 -17.30 13.24 12.14
CA PHE A 24 -17.90 13.45 10.81
C PHE A 24 -16.84 13.40 9.70
N PHE A 25 -15.71 14.09 9.88
CA PHE A 25 -14.60 14.00 8.92
C PHE A 25 -14.10 12.56 8.73
N LYS A 26 -13.85 11.80 9.80
CA LYS A 26 -13.41 10.39 9.69
C LYS A 26 -14.45 9.43 9.11
N ASN A 27 -15.73 9.81 9.11
CA ASN A 27 -16.81 9.02 8.56
C ASN A 27 -17.11 9.36 7.10
N TYR A 28 -16.80 10.60 6.67
CA TYR A 28 -17.26 11.17 5.40
C TYR A 28 -16.15 11.84 4.56
N ASP A 29 -14.87 11.78 4.95
CA ASP A 29 -13.78 12.31 4.10
C ASP A 29 -13.64 11.57 2.77
N THR A 30 -14.09 10.31 2.74
CA THR A 30 -14.07 9.40 1.62
C THR A 30 -15.42 8.69 1.56
N VAL A 31 -16.22 8.97 0.54
CA VAL A 31 -17.54 8.34 0.33
C VAL A 31 -17.59 7.58 -0.99
N ALA A 32 -18.47 6.59 -1.06
CA ALA A 32 -18.86 5.93 -2.29
C ALA A 32 -20.33 6.22 -2.59
N ILE A 33 -20.66 6.48 -3.85
CA ILE A 33 -22.01 6.88 -4.32
C ILE A 33 -22.31 6.22 -5.67
N ASP A 34 -23.58 5.88 -5.93
CA ASP A 34 -24.05 5.45 -7.25
C ASP A 34 -24.83 6.54 -8.00
N ARG A 35 -25.33 7.57 -7.29
CA ARG A 35 -26.30 8.55 -7.82
C ARG A 35 -25.91 10.01 -7.58
N VAL A 36 -26.66 10.91 -8.22
CA VAL A 36 -26.51 12.38 -8.08
C VAL A 36 -27.18 12.87 -6.79
N GLU A 37 -28.31 12.27 -6.46
CA GLU A 37 -29.14 12.53 -5.29
C GLU A 37 -28.37 12.30 -3.98
N ASP A 38 -27.48 11.28 -3.95
CA ASP A 38 -26.57 10.95 -2.83
C ASP A 38 -25.68 12.13 -2.39
N ILE A 39 -25.44 13.10 -3.27
CA ILE A 39 -24.69 14.33 -2.97
C ILE A 39 -25.63 15.44 -2.50
N ARG A 40 -26.71 15.71 -3.26
CA ARG A 40 -27.59 16.86 -3.04
C ARG A 40 -28.30 16.83 -1.69
N ASP A 41 -28.77 15.65 -1.27
CA ASP A 41 -29.61 15.50 -0.08
C ASP A 41 -28.82 15.21 1.20
N PHE A 42 -27.49 15.06 1.13
CA PHE A 42 -26.70 14.60 2.29
C PHE A 42 -26.29 15.74 3.24
N PRO A 43 -26.73 15.74 4.53
CA PRO A 43 -26.47 16.84 5.47
C PRO A 43 -24.99 17.08 5.83
N TYR A 44 -24.09 16.21 5.37
CA TYR A 44 -22.66 16.25 5.66
C TYR A 44 -21.79 16.28 4.39
N ILE A 45 -22.38 16.71 3.26
CA ILE A 45 -21.69 16.96 1.99
C ILE A 45 -20.40 17.79 2.17
N GLU A 46 -20.42 18.76 3.10
CA GLU A 46 -19.29 19.65 3.41
C GLU A 46 -18.00 18.93 3.90
N TYR A 47 -18.09 17.68 4.36
CA TYR A 47 -16.92 16.90 4.82
C TYR A 47 -16.24 16.10 3.70
N TYR A 48 -16.89 15.94 2.54
CA TYR A 48 -16.40 15.09 1.44
C TYR A 48 -15.10 15.66 0.85
N LYS A 49 -13.99 14.90 0.94
CA LYS A 49 -12.72 15.22 0.26
C LYS A 49 -12.42 14.29 -0.91
N THR A 50 -12.92 13.06 -0.86
CA THR A 50 -12.79 12.04 -1.90
C THR A 50 -14.16 11.44 -2.20
N VAL A 51 -14.60 11.55 -3.44
CA VAL A 51 -15.78 10.83 -3.96
C VAL A 51 -15.29 9.64 -4.80
N ILE A 52 -15.81 8.45 -4.47
CA ILE A 52 -15.69 7.24 -5.27
C ILE A 52 -17.04 7.02 -5.95
N TYR A 53 -17.17 7.50 -7.19
CA TYR A 53 -18.37 7.31 -7.99
C TYR A 53 -18.34 5.91 -8.63
N ASP A 54 -19.43 5.15 -8.51
CA ASP A 54 -19.47 3.81 -9.12
C ASP A 54 -19.33 3.88 -10.66
N GLY A 55 -19.82 4.96 -11.28
CA GLY A 55 -19.75 5.15 -12.73
C GLY A 55 -20.94 4.54 -13.48
N THR A 56 -22.07 4.35 -12.82
CA THR A 56 -23.28 3.69 -13.32
C THR A 56 -24.50 4.64 -13.31
N GLY A 57 -24.43 5.71 -14.09
CA GLY A 57 -25.52 6.69 -14.21
C GLY A 57 -25.15 7.85 -15.11
N GLU A 58 -25.77 9.00 -14.90
CA GLU A 58 -25.31 10.28 -15.46
C GLU A 58 -24.22 10.86 -14.56
N PHE A 59 -23.18 11.45 -15.17
CA PHE A 59 -22.08 12.03 -14.40
C PHE A 59 -22.51 13.34 -13.73
N ILE A 60 -22.06 13.53 -12.48
CA ILE A 60 -22.45 14.65 -11.62
C ILE A 60 -21.74 15.94 -12.07
N SER A 61 -22.49 17.05 -12.16
CA SER A 61 -21.94 18.35 -12.55
C SER A 61 -20.99 18.93 -11.50
N GLY A 62 -20.01 19.71 -11.97
CA GLY A 62 -19.04 20.44 -11.17
C GLY A 62 -19.65 21.39 -10.14
N GLU A 63 -20.89 21.79 -10.35
CA GLU A 63 -21.65 22.73 -9.51
C GLU A 63 -22.34 22.03 -8.32
N ASP A 64 -22.65 20.74 -8.44
CA ASP A 64 -23.24 19.93 -7.36
C ASP A 64 -22.22 19.51 -6.30
N PHE A 65 -20.93 19.51 -6.65
CA PHE A 65 -19.87 19.07 -5.74
C PHE A 65 -19.51 20.14 -4.69
N PRO A 66 -19.25 19.73 -3.42
CA PRO A 66 -18.92 20.66 -2.35
C PRO A 66 -17.54 21.28 -2.57
N LYS A 67 -17.35 22.52 -2.10
CA LYS A 67 -16.07 23.26 -2.16
C LYS A 67 -14.92 22.57 -1.40
N SER A 68 -15.22 21.57 -0.58
CA SER A 68 -14.26 20.72 0.13
C SER A 68 -13.78 19.50 -0.66
N LEU A 69 -14.35 19.21 -1.85
CA LEU A 69 -13.97 18.07 -2.66
C LEU A 69 -12.61 18.27 -3.34
N HIS A 70 -11.64 17.41 -3.02
CA HIS A 70 -10.29 17.46 -3.58
C HIS A 70 -10.03 16.34 -4.61
N SER A 71 -10.73 15.21 -4.52
CA SER A 71 -10.49 14.04 -5.37
C SER A 71 -11.79 13.38 -5.83
N ILE A 72 -11.87 13.02 -7.12
CA ILE A 72 -12.89 12.14 -7.69
C ILE A 72 -12.20 10.89 -8.23
N SER A 73 -12.80 9.73 -8.05
CA SER A 73 -12.39 8.46 -8.65
C SER A 73 -13.62 7.72 -9.16
N ILE A 74 -13.59 7.26 -10.40
CA ILE A 74 -14.70 6.53 -11.02
C ILE A 74 -14.32 5.04 -11.11
N LEU A 75 -15.21 4.14 -10.70
CA LEU A 75 -14.92 2.69 -10.72
C LEU A 75 -15.13 2.06 -12.10
N TYR A 76 -16.30 2.29 -12.73
CA TYR A 76 -16.68 1.68 -14.00
C TYR A 76 -16.87 2.71 -15.12
N ASP A 77 -16.52 2.33 -16.36
CA ASP A 77 -16.72 3.15 -17.56
C ASP A 77 -18.12 2.93 -18.17
N LYS A 78 -19.17 3.06 -17.33
CA LYS A 78 -20.58 2.93 -17.73
C LYS A 78 -21.36 4.25 -17.68
N TYR A 79 -20.70 5.35 -17.30
CA TYR A 79 -21.33 6.64 -17.07
C TYR A 79 -21.69 7.34 -18.39
N LYS A 80 -22.86 7.98 -18.42
CA LYS A 80 -23.30 8.89 -19.47
C LYS A 80 -22.73 10.30 -19.23
N CYS A 81 -22.41 10.98 -20.31
CA CYS A 81 -21.87 12.33 -20.34
C CYS A 81 -22.17 12.91 -21.72
N GLU A 82 -22.94 13.98 -21.82
CA GLU A 82 -23.23 14.64 -23.10
C GLU A 82 -22.02 15.43 -23.61
N GLN A 83 -21.34 16.10 -22.68
CA GLN A 83 -20.08 16.81 -22.90
C GLN A 83 -18.89 15.98 -22.40
N PRO A 84 -17.64 16.36 -22.76
CA PRO A 84 -16.46 15.81 -22.10
C PRO A 84 -16.57 15.96 -20.59
N ILE A 85 -16.16 14.92 -19.86
CA ILE A 85 -16.27 14.86 -18.40
C ILE A 85 -15.40 15.91 -17.73
N GLU A 86 -14.24 16.22 -18.34
CA GLU A 86 -13.26 17.17 -17.83
C GLU A 86 -13.84 18.57 -17.66
N SER A 87 -14.59 19.04 -18.66
CA SER A 87 -15.28 20.34 -18.67
C SER A 87 -16.45 20.44 -17.69
N GLN A 88 -16.84 19.33 -17.05
CA GLN A 88 -17.88 19.26 -16.02
C GLN A 88 -17.29 19.13 -14.60
N LEU A 89 -15.98 19.29 -14.40
CA LEU A 89 -15.36 19.14 -13.08
C LEU A 89 -15.31 20.47 -12.32
N SER A 90 -15.47 20.41 -10.99
CA SER A 90 -15.46 21.60 -10.14
C SER A 90 -14.08 22.29 -10.11
N ASN A 91 -14.06 23.62 -10.06
CA ASN A 91 -12.84 24.43 -9.93
C ASN A 91 -12.08 24.25 -8.58
N GLY A 92 -12.62 23.48 -7.63
CA GLY A 92 -11.92 23.07 -6.41
C GLY A 92 -11.07 21.81 -6.57
N LEU A 93 -11.35 20.98 -7.59
CA LEU A 93 -10.82 19.64 -7.70
C LEU A 93 -9.29 19.63 -7.89
N LYS A 94 -8.58 18.78 -7.13
CA LYS A 94 -7.13 18.59 -7.21
C LYS A 94 -6.70 17.30 -7.90
N LYS A 95 -7.51 16.25 -7.81
CA LYS A 95 -7.23 14.94 -8.39
C LYS A 95 -8.44 14.37 -9.10
N PHE A 96 -8.22 13.82 -10.29
CA PHE A 96 -9.20 13.01 -11.01
C PHE A 96 -8.62 11.62 -11.31
N THR A 97 -9.47 10.59 -11.28
CA THR A 97 -9.07 9.21 -11.58
C THR A 97 -10.16 8.55 -12.41
N TYR A 98 -9.84 8.28 -13.68
CA TYR A 98 -10.68 7.53 -14.59
C TYR A 98 -10.80 6.06 -14.16
N PRO A 99 -11.82 5.33 -14.65
CA PRO A 99 -11.93 3.89 -14.49
C PRO A 99 -10.64 3.17 -14.93
N ARG A 100 -10.33 2.03 -14.30
CA ARG A 100 -9.13 1.23 -14.64
C ARG A 100 -9.11 0.78 -16.11
N TYR A 101 -10.28 0.65 -16.73
CA TYR A 101 -10.45 0.28 -18.13
C TYR A 101 -11.13 1.41 -18.90
N ASN A 102 -10.56 2.62 -18.82
CA ASN A 102 -11.05 3.81 -19.53
C ASN A 102 -11.00 3.61 -21.06
N ASN A 103 -12.12 3.82 -21.74
CA ASN A 103 -12.21 3.75 -23.20
C ASN A 103 -12.47 5.15 -23.83
N LYS A 104 -12.67 6.17 -23.01
CA LYS A 104 -12.98 7.54 -23.44
C LYS A 104 -11.69 8.36 -23.58
N ILE A 105 -11.56 9.06 -24.71
CA ILE A 105 -10.39 9.89 -25.02
C ILE A 105 -10.32 11.08 -24.06
N THR A 106 -9.25 11.15 -23.28
CA THR A 106 -8.97 12.19 -22.30
C THR A 106 -8.47 13.47 -22.97
N ARG A 107 -9.21 14.56 -22.76
CA ARG A 107 -8.96 15.91 -23.26
C ARG A 107 -8.32 16.76 -22.15
N LEU A 108 -7.00 16.61 -21.95
CA LEU A 108 -6.28 17.22 -20.83
C LEU A 108 -6.49 18.75 -20.69
N LEU A 109 -6.67 19.47 -21.80
CA LEU A 109 -6.89 20.92 -21.83
C LEU A 109 -8.28 21.37 -21.35
N LEU A 110 -9.21 20.45 -21.10
CA LEU A 110 -10.56 20.75 -20.59
C LEU A 110 -10.68 20.58 -19.07
N PHE A 111 -9.65 20.09 -18.38
CA PHE A 111 -9.66 20.03 -16.91
C PHE A 111 -9.57 21.44 -16.30
N PRO A 112 -10.24 21.70 -15.17
CA PRO A 112 -10.00 22.89 -14.36
C PRO A 112 -8.51 23.06 -14.02
N THR A 113 -8.03 24.31 -14.03
CA THR A 113 -6.63 24.66 -13.73
C THR A 113 -6.20 24.32 -12.30
N SER A 114 -7.16 23.99 -11.42
CA SER A 114 -6.92 23.47 -10.09
C SER A 114 -6.41 22.02 -10.07
N VAL A 115 -6.69 21.21 -11.10
CA VAL A 115 -6.38 19.78 -11.14
C VAL A 115 -4.88 19.56 -11.36
N GLU A 116 -4.23 18.89 -10.41
CA GLU A 116 -2.78 18.66 -10.39
C GLU A 116 -2.41 17.18 -10.64
N THR A 117 -3.38 16.27 -10.62
CA THR A 117 -3.18 14.83 -10.80
C THR A 117 -4.31 14.19 -11.60
N VAL A 118 -3.97 13.50 -12.69
CA VAL A 118 -4.90 12.71 -13.51
C VAL A 118 -4.39 11.27 -13.60
N ILE A 119 -5.28 10.28 -13.39
CA ILE A 119 -4.95 8.85 -13.38
C ILE A 119 -5.85 8.09 -14.37
N ASN A 120 -5.29 7.06 -15.03
CA ASN A 120 -5.91 6.24 -16.09
C ASN A 120 -6.34 7.05 -17.34
N ALA A 121 -5.59 8.09 -17.71
CA ALA A 121 -5.83 8.88 -18.92
C ALA A 121 -5.69 8.04 -20.20
N THR A 122 -6.52 8.29 -21.23
CA THR A 122 -6.55 7.47 -22.46
C THR A 122 -6.48 8.35 -23.71
N PHE A 123 -5.53 8.05 -24.60
CA PHE A 123 -5.24 8.85 -25.79
C PHE A 123 -5.43 8.12 -27.14
N ILE A 124 -5.85 6.86 -27.10
CA ILE A 124 -6.28 6.06 -28.27
C ILE A 124 -7.58 5.32 -27.94
N ARG A 125 -8.38 4.96 -28.95
CA ARG A 125 -9.64 4.20 -28.75
C ARG A 125 -9.33 2.75 -28.37
N GLY A 126 -10.26 2.12 -27.65
CA GLY A 126 -10.05 0.81 -27.01
C GLY A 126 -10.13 -0.41 -27.92
N ASP A 127 -10.40 -0.20 -29.21
CA ASP A 127 -10.97 -1.21 -30.11
C ASP A 127 -9.90 -2.07 -30.83
N ARG A 128 -8.62 -1.76 -30.63
CA ARG A 128 -7.46 -2.49 -31.21
C ARG A 128 -6.77 -3.34 -30.14
N TYR A 129 -7.23 -4.59 -29.98
CA TYR A 129 -6.54 -5.61 -29.17
C TYR A 129 -5.75 -6.63 -30.03
N GLU A 130 -5.53 -6.33 -31.32
CA GLU A 130 -4.95 -7.26 -32.29
C GLU A 130 -3.66 -6.73 -32.93
N GLN A 131 -2.76 -7.66 -33.28
CA GLN A 131 -1.31 -7.47 -33.31
C GLN A 131 -0.75 -6.86 -34.62
N ASN A 132 -1.50 -5.99 -35.29
CA ASN A 132 -1.08 -5.38 -36.55
C ASN A 132 -0.21 -4.14 -36.28
N GLU A 133 1.13 -4.32 -36.27
CA GLU A 133 2.13 -3.31 -35.90
C GLU A 133 2.31 -2.15 -36.92
N SER A 134 1.29 -1.81 -37.71
CA SER A 134 1.36 -0.89 -38.87
C SER A 134 0.62 0.45 -38.71
N ASP A 135 -0.61 0.45 -38.17
CA ASP A 135 -1.58 1.53 -38.44
C ASP A 135 -1.98 2.42 -37.24
N ASP A 136 -1.19 2.41 -36.17
CA ASP A 136 -1.25 3.44 -35.11
C ASP A 136 -0.62 4.75 -35.65
N LEU A 137 -1.34 5.43 -36.56
CA LEU A 137 -1.03 6.81 -36.91
C LEU A 137 -1.02 7.66 -35.63
N PRO A 138 0.03 8.48 -35.38
CA PRO A 138 0.01 9.40 -34.25
C PRO A 138 -1.18 10.36 -34.41
N PRO A 139 -1.78 10.85 -33.32
CA PRO A 139 -2.85 11.84 -33.42
C PRO A 139 -2.34 13.06 -34.21
N GLU A 140 -3.17 13.58 -35.13
CA GLU A 140 -2.82 14.68 -36.06
C GLU A 140 -2.20 15.90 -35.37
N ARG A 141 -2.45 16.05 -34.07
CA ARG A 141 -1.86 17.04 -33.18
C ARG A 141 -1.37 16.32 -31.92
N LYS A 142 -0.18 16.68 -31.44
CA LYS A 142 0.34 16.17 -30.16
C LYS A 142 -0.61 16.49 -29.02
N VAL A 143 -0.79 15.54 -28.11
CA VAL A 143 -1.48 15.76 -26.84
C VAL A 143 -0.66 16.76 -26.02
N ILE A 144 -1.26 17.88 -25.62
CA ILE A 144 -0.62 18.89 -24.76
C ILE A 144 -1.06 18.65 -23.32
N ILE A 145 -0.11 18.41 -22.42
CA ILE A 145 -0.35 18.44 -20.98
C ILE A 145 -0.31 19.90 -20.52
N PRO A 146 -1.37 20.45 -19.90
CA PRO A 146 -1.35 21.82 -19.40
C PRO A 146 -0.53 21.94 -18.10
N ASN A 147 0.06 23.11 -17.88
CA ASN A 147 1.07 23.35 -16.85
C ASN A 147 0.63 23.06 -15.39
N ASN A 148 -0.68 23.00 -15.10
CA ASN A 148 -1.20 22.63 -13.78
C ASN A 148 -1.01 21.14 -13.43
N ILE A 149 -0.94 20.24 -14.42
CA ILE A 149 -0.82 18.80 -14.15
C ILE A 149 0.63 18.45 -13.76
N LYS A 150 0.81 18.01 -12.51
CA LYS A 150 2.10 17.62 -11.92
C LYS A 150 2.31 16.12 -11.93
N SER A 151 1.23 15.34 -11.95
CA SER A 151 1.24 13.88 -12.04
C SER A 151 0.24 13.38 -13.09
N LEU A 152 0.71 12.55 -14.02
CA LEU A 152 -0.10 11.91 -15.04
C LEU A 152 0.16 10.40 -15.03
N SER A 153 -0.89 9.62 -14.77
CA SER A 153 -0.92 8.18 -15.03
C SER A 153 -1.82 7.89 -16.22
N ILE A 154 -1.27 7.16 -17.17
CA ILE A 154 -1.84 6.82 -18.46
C ILE A 154 -2.36 5.38 -18.38
N PHE A 155 -3.50 5.11 -19.00
CA PHE A 155 -3.99 3.75 -19.23
C PHE A 155 -3.64 3.27 -20.64
N ARG A 156 -4.01 4.04 -21.68
CA ARG A 156 -3.72 3.74 -23.10
C ARG A 156 -3.18 4.95 -23.85
N CYS A 157 -2.22 4.73 -24.72
CA CYS A 157 -1.57 5.73 -25.57
C CYS A 157 -1.01 5.10 -26.85
N PRO A 158 -0.65 5.89 -27.89
CA PRO A 158 -0.03 5.36 -29.11
C PRO A 158 1.27 4.61 -28.82
N ASN A 159 1.53 3.49 -29.52
CA ASN A 159 2.78 2.71 -29.40
C ASN A 159 3.95 3.41 -30.14
N HIS A 160 4.33 4.59 -29.65
CA HIS A 160 5.34 5.45 -30.24
C HIS A 160 6.24 6.08 -29.18
N ASN A 161 7.44 6.45 -29.62
CA ASN A 161 8.34 7.34 -28.89
C ASN A 161 7.57 8.56 -28.37
N LEU A 162 7.69 8.80 -27.06
CA LEU A 162 6.87 9.74 -26.29
C LEU A 162 6.85 11.14 -26.90
N SER A 163 8.01 11.60 -27.40
CA SER A 163 8.19 12.92 -28.01
C SER A 163 7.38 13.13 -29.30
N LYS A 164 6.96 12.06 -30.00
CA LYS A 164 6.16 12.16 -31.23
C LYS A 164 4.73 12.62 -30.97
N TRP A 165 4.11 12.16 -29.88
CA TRP A 165 2.67 12.31 -29.66
C TRP A 165 2.29 13.06 -28.37
N LEU A 166 3.22 13.24 -27.43
CA LEU A 166 2.99 13.92 -26.15
C LEU A 166 3.93 15.13 -25.96
N SER A 167 3.35 16.29 -25.66
CA SER A 167 4.09 17.51 -25.27
C SER A 167 4.06 17.64 -23.75
N ILE A 168 5.23 17.48 -23.12
CA ILE A 168 5.38 17.40 -21.65
C ILE A 168 5.99 18.71 -21.11
N PRO A 169 5.28 19.46 -20.25
CA PRO A 169 5.80 20.66 -19.60
C PRO A 169 6.69 20.31 -18.40
N THR A 170 7.61 21.22 -18.06
CA THR A 170 8.54 21.09 -16.92
C THR A 170 7.87 21.04 -15.54
N SER A 171 6.56 21.32 -15.46
CA SER A 171 5.77 21.17 -14.24
C SER A 171 5.29 19.74 -13.99
N LEU A 172 5.27 18.88 -15.01
CA LEU A 172 5.03 17.45 -14.83
C LEU A 172 6.26 16.83 -14.15
N THR A 173 6.09 16.28 -12.96
CA THR A 173 7.19 15.65 -12.20
C THR A 173 6.96 14.17 -11.95
N SER A 174 5.73 13.70 -12.17
CA SER A 174 5.33 12.30 -12.05
C SER A 174 4.66 11.83 -13.34
N LEU A 175 5.17 10.75 -13.91
CA LEU A 175 4.68 10.15 -15.14
C LEU A 175 4.61 8.63 -14.99
N ASP A 176 3.44 8.07 -15.24
CA ASP A 176 3.20 6.63 -15.34
C ASP A 176 2.64 6.34 -16.73
N LEU A 177 3.41 5.61 -17.55
CA LEU A 177 3.07 5.38 -18.95
C LEU A 177 2.05 4.25 -19.16
N GLY A 178 1.78 3.45 -18.11
CA GLY A 178 0.68 2.48 -18.11
C GLY A 178 0.90 1.22 -18.96
N PRO A 179 0.01 0.22 -18.81
CA PRO A 179 0.20 -1.14 -19.32
C PRO A 179 0.14 -1.32 -20.84
N TYR A 180 -0.14 -0.27 -21.61
CA TYR A 180 -0.23 -0.30 -23.08
C TYR A 180 0.81 0.61 -23.76
N TRP A 181 1.75 1.18 -23.03
CA TRP A 181 2.87 1.90 -23.66
C TRP A 181 4.02 0.95 -24.01
N TYR A 182 4.58 1.13 -25.21
CA TYR A 182 5.87 0.59 -25.62
C TYR A 182 6.59 1.67 -26.46
N ASN A 183 7.92 1.66 -26.47
CA ASN A 183 8.73 2.63 -27.22
C ASN A 183 8.84 2.23 -28.71
N GLY A 184 7.72 1.84 -29.34
CA GLY A 184 7.68 1.39 -30.74
C GLY A 184 8.63 0.22 -31.05
N ASN A 185 8.71 -0.76 -30.15
CA ASN A 185 9.65 -1.91 -30.19
C ASN A 185 11.15 -1.54 -30.13
N THR A 186 11.52 -0.29 -29.80
CA THR A 186 12.93 0.14 -29.65
C THR A 186 13.37 0.25 -28.19
N GLU A 187 14.68 0.09 -27.93
CA GLU A 187 15.27 0.45 -26.64
C GLU A 187 15.01 1.93 -26.30
N LEU A 188 14.92 2.25 -25.00
CA LEU A 188 14.97 3.64 -24.54
C LEU A 188 16.33 4.27 -24.89
N LYS A 189 16.30 5.51 -25.37
CA LYS A 189 17.47 6.32 -25.70
C LYS A 189 17.54 7.58 -24.84
N ALA A 190 18.71 8.21 -24.79
CA ALA A 190 18.87 9.51 -24.16
C ALA A 190 17.88 10.54 -24.74
N ASN A 191 17.15 11.22 -23.86
CA ASN A 191 16.07 12.17 -24.14
C ASN A 191 14.72 11.58 -24.65
N ASP A 192 14.53 10.25 -24.70
CA ASP A 192 13.19 9.66 -24.91
C ASP A 192 12.23 9.98 -23.75
N LEU A 193 12.79 10.25 -22.57
CA LEU A 193 12.10 10.63 -21.34
C LEU A 193 12.58 12.01 -20.87
N PRO A 194 11.71 12.93 -20.39
CA PRO A 194 12.14 14.26 -20.00
C PRO A 194 12.99 14.27 -18.72
N ASN A 195 14.14 14.94 -18.76
CA ASN A 195 15.14 14.95 -17.68
C ASN A 195 14.68 15.57 -16.34
N HIS A 196 13.51 16.21 -16.30
CA HIS A 196 12.89 16.80 -15.11
C HIS A 196 11.89 15.87 -14.38
N ILE A 197 11.59 14.68 -14.93
CA ILE A 197 10.72 13.70 -14.27
C ILE A 197 11.41 13.15 -13.01
N LYS A 198 10.72 13.25 -11.86
CA LYS A 198 11.16 12.76 -10.55
C LYS A 198 10.58 11.39 -10.19
N HIS A 199 9.41 11.05 -10.71
CA HIS A 199 8.72 9.80 -10.43
C HIS A 199 8.25 9.15 -11.72
N LEU A 200 8.84 8.00 -12.08
CA LEU A 200 8.56 7.29 -13.33
C LEU A 200 8.01 5.88 -13.05
N SER A 201 6.93 5.51 -13.75
CA SER A 201 6.43 4.14 -13.83
C SER A 201 6.43 3.69 -15.29
N LEU A 202 7.06 2.54 -15.55
CA LEU A 202 7.12 1.89 -16.86
C LEU A 202 6.53 0.48 -16.75
N HIS A 203 5.52 0.19 -17.56
CA HIS A 203 5.02 -1.15 -17.78
C HIS A 203 5.66 -1.72 -19.04
N LEU A 204 6.20 -2.94 -18.97
CA LEU A 204 7.06 -3.51 -20.01
C LEU A 204 6.33 -4.67 -20.69
N MET A 205 6.01 -4.55 -21.98
CA MET A 205 5.24 -5.56 -22.74
C MET A 205 6.09 -6.59 -23.49
N LYS A 206 7.35 -6.28 -23.84
CA LYS A 206 8.29 -7.19 -24.52
C LYS A 206 9.60 -7.29 -23.72
N LEU A 207 10.36 -8.37 -23.94
CA LEU A 207 10.93 -9.15 -22.84
C LEU A 207 12.44 -9.02 -22.60
N LEU A 208 13.12 -8.09 -23.28
CA LEU A 208 14.49 -7.70 -22.94
C LEU A 208 14.61 -6.18 -22.95
N LEU A 209 14.92 -5.59 -21.80
CA LEU A 209 15.22 -4.16 -21.68
C LEU A 209 16.59 -3.97 -21.03
N ILE A 210 17.52 -3.48 -21.85
CA ILE A 210 18.84 -3.04 -21.41
C ILE A 210 18.74 -1.56 -21.07
N PHE A 211 18.74 -1.21 -19.79
CA PHE A 211 18.93 0.17 -19.37
C PHE A 211 20.42 0.49 -19.52
N LYS A 212 20.72 1.29 -20.55
CA LYS A 212 22.05 1.87 -20.82
C LYS A 212 22.23 3.14 -19.98
N SER A 213 23.42 3.74 -19.99
CA SER A 213 23.62 5.06 -19.38
C SER A 213 22.69 6.10 -20.03
N ASP A 214 22.38 7.18 -19.30
CA ASP A 214 21.74 8.40 -19.82
C ASP A 214 20.30 8.22 -20.39
N CYS A 215 19.73 7.02 -20.29
CA CYS A 215 18.39 6.67 -20.79
C CYS A 215 17.26 6.90 -19.77
N LEU A 216 17.60 7.26 -18.52
CA LEU A 216 16.67 7.62 -17.46
C LEU A 216 16.87 9.08 -17.03
N PRO A 217 15.81 9.81 -16.62
CA PRO A 217 15.91 11.21 -16.20
C PRO A 217 16.92 11.44 -15.06
N ASN A 218 17.85 12.36 -15.23
CA ASN A 218 18.91 12.63 -14.23
C ASN A 218 18.38 13.14 -12.86
N GLN A 219 17.12 13.61 -12.79
CA GLN A 219 16.45 14.03 -11.55
C GLN A 219 15.53 12.95 -10.93
N LEU A 220 15.55 11.72 -11.43
CA LEU A 220 14.60 10.67 -11.04
C LEU A 220 14.82 10.20 -9.58
N GLU A 221 13.91 10.58 -8.68
CA GLU A 221 13.94 10.18 -7.27
C GLU A 221 13.29 8.82 -7.01
N SER A 222 12.39 8.36 -7.88
CA SER A 222 11.82 7.01 -7.82
C SER A 222 11.47 6.39 -9.18
N LEU A 223 11.83 5.12 -9.36
CA LEU A 223 11.50 4.30 -10.52
C LEU A 223 10.59 3.13 -10.11
N THR A 224 9.54 2.88 -10.88
CA THR A 224 8.72 1.66 -10.83
C THR A 224 8.81 0.95 -12.18
N LEU A 225 9.25 -0.31 -12.19
CA LEU A 225 9.22 -1.18 -13.36
C LEU A 225 8.28 -2.34 -13.09
N THR A 226 7.40 -2.63 -14.05
CA THR A 226 6.45 -3.75 -13.93
C THR A 226 6.19 -4.41 -15.28
N THR A 227 5.74 -5.66 -15.30
CA THR A 227 5.20 -6.32 -16.52
C THR A 227 3.86 -6.97 -16.23
N SER A 228 3.17 -7.42 -17.27
CA SER A 228 1.90 -8.13 -17.15
C SER A 228 2.13 -9.62 -16.86
N GLU A 229 1.34 -10.19 -15.96
CA GLU A 229 1.39 -11.64 -15.66
C GLU A 229 1.13 -12.53 -16.88
N LYS A 230 0.43 -12.03 -17.91
CA LYS A 230 0.22 -12.75 -19.18
C LYS A 230 1.50 -12.99 -19.97
N TYR A 231 2.52 -12.15 -19.77
CA TYR A 231 3.82 -12.32 -20.41
C TYR A 231 4.84 -12.97 -19.48
N PHE A 232 4.44 -13.41 -18.27
CA PHE A 232 5.37 -13.95 -17.28
C PHE A 232 5.89 -15.34 -17.69
N ASN A 233 7.05 -15.38 -18.34
CA ASN A 233 7.83 -16.59 -18.56
C ASN A 233 9.21 -16.49 -17.86
N ASP A 234 9.97 -17.59 -17.88
CA ASP A 234 11.30 -17.69 -17.23
C ASP A 234 12.41 -16.93 -18.00
N GLU A 235 12.08 -16.25 -19.12
CA GLU A 235 12.97 -15.54 -20.06
C GLU A 235 12.76 -14.00 -19.99
N ASN A 236 11.88 -13.52 -19.10
CA ASN A 236 11.58 -12.09 -18.90
C ASN A 236 12.73 -11.38 -18.15
N GLU A 237 13.64 -10.73 -18.89
CA GLU A 237 14.89 -10.23 -18.31
C GLU A 237 15.04 -8.70 -18.42
N ILE A 238 15.44 -8.08 -17.32
CA ILE A 238 15.92 -6.69 -17.29
C ILE A 238 17.40 -6.71 -16.95
N VAL A 239 18.17 -5.99 -17.76
CA VAL A 239 19.60 -5.77 -17.54
C VAL A 239 19.83 -4.29 -17.30
N PHE A 240 20.23 -3.93 -16.09
CA PHE A 240 20.75 -2.60 -15.79
C PHE A 240 22.26 -2.62 -16.01
N GLN A 241 22.76 -1.80 -16.93
CA GLN A 241 24.20 -1.63 -17.08
C GLN A 241 24.77 -0.83 -15.89
N LEU A 242 26.09 -0.92 -15.69
CA LEU A 242 26.78 -0.06 -14.72
C LEU A 242 26.45 1.41 -15.01
N ASN A 243 26.19 2.20 -13.96
CA ASN A 243 25.80 3.61 -14.03
C ASN A 243 24.48 3.92 -14.81
N SER A 244 23.63 2.93 -15.10
CA SER A 244 22.35 3.15 -15.81
C SER A 244 21.23 3.77 -14.96
N LEU A 245 21.30 3.67 -13.63
CA LEU A 245 20.38 4.36 -12.72
C LEU A 245 20.96 5.75 -12.36
N PRO A 246 20.14 6.81 -12.28
CA PRO A 246 20.63 8.13 -11.92
C PRO A 246 20.96 8.21 -10.43
N LEU A 247 22.01 8.95 -10.07
CA LEU A 247 22.48 9.11 -8.68
C LEU A 247 21.43 9.72 -7.73
N THR A 248 20.39 10.36 -8.27
CA THR A 248 19.26 10.96 -7.53
C THR A 248 18.23 9.92 -7.04
N LEU A 249 18.32 8.67 -7.49
CA LEU A 249 17.34 7.61 -7.25
C LEU A 249 17.37 7.11 -5.79
N LYS A 250 16.25 7.33 -5.09
CA LYS A 250 16.06 6.93 -3.68
C LYS A 250 15.19 5.69 -3.52
N LYS A 251 14.30 5.43 -4.49
CA LYS A 251 13.32 4.33 -4.45
C LYS A 251 13.29 3.55 -5.77
N LEU A 252 13.28 2.23 -5.68
CA LEU A 252 13.09 1.34 -6.81
C LEU A 252 12.06 0.25 -6.46
N ASP A 253 11.03 0.09 -7.30
CA ASP A 253 10.10 -1.04 -7.25
C ASP A 253 10.19 -1.84 -8.56
N ILE A 254 10.41 -3.15 -8.46
CA ILE A 254 10.46 -4.08 -9.60
C ILE A 254 9.42 -5.18 -9.36
N SER A 255 8.40 -5.24 -10.22
CA SER A 255 7.23 -6.12 -10.07
C SER A 255 6.99 -7.02 -11.28
N HIS A 256 6.71 -8.30 -11.04
CA HIS A 256 6.48 -9.37 -12.02
C HIS A 256 7.64 -9.60 -13.01
N LEU A 257 8.84 -9.12 -12.70
CA LEU A 257 10.03 -9.22 -13.57
C LEU A 257 11.09 -10.09 -12.90
N ILE A 258 11.81 -10.92 -13.66
CA ILE A 258 12.88 -11.77 -13.11
C ILE A 258 14.21 -11.02 -13.28
N PRO A 259 14.82 -10.48 -12.21
CA PRO A 259 16.17 -9.94 -12.29
C PRO A 259 17.16 -11.11 -12.46
N LYS A 260 17.62 -11.35 -13.69
CA LYS A 260 18.51 -12.46 -14.05
C LYS A 260 19.95 -12.16 -13.65
N PHE A 261 20.15 -12.18 -12.33
CA PHE A 261 21.38 -11.97 -11.57
C PHE A 261 21.88 -10.52 -11.50
N ILE A 262 22.54 -10.24 -10.36
CA ILE A 262 23.32 -9.05 -9.99
C ILE A 262 22.94 -7.77 -10.76
N LEU A 263 21.81 -7.19 -10.33
CA LEU A 263 21.67 -5.75 -10.34
C LEU A 263 22.89 -5.17 -9.61
N PRO A 264 23.76 -4.33 -10.23
CA PRO A 264 24.88 -3.69 -9.55
C PRO A 264 24.40 -2.56 -8.60
N ILE A 265 23.20 -2.72 -8.03
CA ILE A 265 22.54 -1.78 -7.14
C ILE A 265 23.29 -1.65 -5.80
N ASN A 266 24.18 -2.58 -5.49
CA ASN A 266 25.19 -2.43 -4.43
C ASN A 266 26.07 -1.17 -4.58
N SER A 267 26.33 -0.67 -5.80
CA SER A 267 27.09 0.58 -6.00
C SER A 267 26.25 1.86 -5.87
N PHE A 268 24.94 1.77 -5.65
CA PHE A 268 24.03 2.92 -5.65
C PHE A 268 23.69 3.35 -4.23
N GLU A 269 24.66 3.99 -3.58
CA GLU A 269 24.63 4.41 -2.17
C GLU A 269 23.44 5.30 -1.78
N ASN A 270 22.77 5.94 -2.74
CA ASN A 270 21.59 6.78 -2.50
C ASN A 270 20.25 5.99 -2.48
N LEU A 271 20.24 4.72 -2.90
CA LEU A 271 19.02 3.92 -2.91
C LEU A 271 18.65 3.45 -1.50
N THR A 272 17.68 4.13 -0.91
CA THR A 272 17.23 3.91 0.48
C THR A 272 15.98 3.03 0.59
N TRP A 273 15.29 2.74 -0.52
CA TRP A 273 14.08 1.91 -0.56
C TRP A 273 14.09 1.00 -1.77
N LEU A 274 13.90 -0.31 -1.56
CA LEU A 274 13.86 -1.32 -2.60
C LEU A 274 12.66 -2.26 -2.41
N SER A 275 11.92 -2.51 -3.48
CA SER A 275 10.90 -3.54 -3.58
C SER A 275 11.22 -4.46 -4.75
N LEU A 276 11.30 -5.77 -4.47
CA LEU A 276 11.44 -6.83 -5.48
C LEU A 276 10.25 -7.79 -5.31
N ASN A 277 9.43 -7.89 -6.34
CA ASN A 277 8.17 -8.62 -6.37
C ASN A 277 8.16 -9.55 -7.60
N TYR A 278 8.55 -10.82 -7.44
CA TYR A 278 8.73 -11.75 -8.58
C TYR A 278 8.43 -13.21 -8.22
N SER A 279 7.81 -13.93 -9.16
CA SER A 279 7.33 -15.31 -8.96
C SER A 279 8.19 -16.35 -9.70
N ASN A 280 9.48 -16.44 -9.34
CA ASN A 280 10.38 -17.42 -9.97
C ASN A 280 9.92 -18.85 -9.64
N LYS A 281 9.82 -19.73 -10.64
CA LYS A 281 9.58 -21.18 -10.39
C LYS A 281 10.81 -21.85 -9.77
N LYS A 282 12.00 -21.38 -10.17
CA LYS A 282 13.30 -21.81 -9.66
C LYS A 282 13.59 -21.14 -8.31
N GLN A 283 14.43 -21.78 -7.51
CA GLN A 283 14.82 -21.26 -6.20
C GLN A 283 15.90 -20.18 -6.36
N THR A 284 15.66 -18.97 -5.83
CA THR A 284 16.65 -17.89 -5.86
C THR A 284 17.43 -17.84 -4.54
N SER A 285 18.76 -17.85 -4.61
CA SER A 285 19.62 -17.51 -3.47
C SER A 285 19.88 -16.01 -3.47
N LEU A 286 19.74 -15.35 -2.31
CA LEU A 286 20.16 -13.96 -2.15
C LEU A 286 21.65 -13.90 -1.77
N THR A 287 22.39 -12.99 -2.38
CA THR A 287 23.81 -12.71 -2.09
C THR A 287 23.99 -11.24 -1.69
N ARG A 288 25.05 -10.94 -0.92
CA ARG A 288 25.23 -9.63 -0.24
C ARG A 288 25.44 -8.47 -1.23
N ASP A 289 26.01 -8.76 -2.38
CA ASP A 289 26.23 -7.89 -3.52
C ASP A 289 24.95 -7.51 -4.29
N MET A 290 23.78 -8.06 -3.94
CA MET A 290 22.50 -7.65 -4.54
C MET A 290 21.92 -6.35 -3.94
N PHE A 291 22.49 -5.81 -2.86
CA PHE A 291 21.86 -4.75 -2.05
C PHE A 291 22.77 -3.52 -1.81
N PRO A 292 22.24 -2.28 -1.82
CA PRO A 292 23.00 -1.08 -1.47
C PRO A 292 23.47 -1.12 0.00
N PRO A 293 24.65 -0.56 0.33
CA PRO A 293 25.12 -0.48 1.71
C PRO A 293 24.19 0.35 2.61
N ASN A 294 23.48 1.33 2.04
CA ASN A 294 22.63 2.31 2.76
C ASN A 294 21.12 2.00 2.69
N LEU A 295 20.72 0.80 2.27
CA LEU A 295 19.32 0.45 2.06
C LEU A 295 18.51 0.47 3.37
N SER A 296 17.68 1.49 3.58
CA SER A 296 16.87 1.64 4.80
C SER A 296 15.64 0.71 4.86
N THR A 297 15.06 0.40 3.69
CA THR A 297 13.81 -0.35 3.56
C THR A 297 13.91 -1.39 2.45
N LEU A 298 13.58 -2.64 2.78
CA LEU A 298 13.52 -3.75 1.83
C LEU A 298 12.15 -4.45 1.86
N ILE A 299 11.54 -4.60 0.69
CA ILE A 299 10.33 -5.38 0.46
C ILE A 299 10.68 -6.53 -0.50
N LEU A 300 10.42 -7.76 -0.09
CA LEU A 300 10.53 -8.95 -0.94
C LEU A 300 9.17 -9.66 -1.02
N ILE A 301 8.64 -9.83 -2.22
CA ILE A 301 7.42 -10.59 -2.52
C ILE A 301 7.78 -11.70 -3.50
N VAL A 302 7.99 -12.92 -3.00
CA VAL A 302 8.79 -13.95 -3.69
C VAL A 302 8.39 -15.38 -3.34
N SER A 303 8.45 -16.28 -4.31
CA SER A 303 8.01 -17.68 -4.24
C SER A 303 8.91 -18.61 -3.41
N LYS A 304 10.18 -18.74 -3.79
CA LYS A 304 11.15 -19.69 -3.21
C LYS A 304 12.53 -19.03 -3.06
N ILE A 305 12.88 -18.61 -1.84
CA ILE A 305 14.19 -18.03 -1.50
C ILE A 305 14.99 -18.90 -0.52
N ILE A 306 16.29 -19.04 -0.78
CA ILE A 306 17.31 -19.37 0.23
C ILE A 306 17.90 -18.07 0.77
N VAL A 307 18.05 -17.94 2.08
CA VAL A 307 18.88 -16.87 2.65
C VAL A 307 20.00 -17.45 3.51
N GLN A 308 21.22 -17.02 3.17
CA GLN A 308 22.45 -17.25 3.94
C GLN A 308 22.59 -16.20 5.06
N PRO A 309 23.41 -16.47 6.10
CA PRO A 309 23.80 -15.46 7.08
C PRO A 309 24.32 -14.16 6.44
N ASN A 310 24.11 -13.02 7.10
CA ASN A 310 24.78 -11.74 6.80
C ASN A 310 24.60 -11.20 5.35
N VAL A 311 23.62 -11.71 4.59
CA VAL A 311 23.31 -11.24 3.23
C VAL A 311 22.68 -9.85 3.21
N LEU A 312 21.87 -9.51 4.22
CA LEU A 312 21.20 -8.22 4.29
C LEU A 312 22.12 -7.13 4.88
N PRO A 313 22.19 -5.94 4.26
CA PRO A 313 22.86 -4.78 4.84
C PRO A 313 22.33 -4.41 6.24
N ASN A 314 23.25 -4.11 7.16
CA ASN A 314 22.94 -3.66 8.52
C ASN A 314 22.32 -2.25 8.60
N SER A 315 21.96 -1.65 7.47
CA SER A 315 21.21 -0.39 7.35
C SER A 315 19.69 -0.58 7.25
N ILE A 316 19.19 -1.80 7.02
CA ILE A 316 17.76 -2.06 6.83
C ILE A 316 17.01 -1.96 8.18
N THR A 317 16.30 -0.84 8.36
CA THR A 317 15.43 -0.59 9.52
C THR A 317 14.01 -1.10 9.31
N TYR A 318 13.56 -1.31 8.06
CA TYR A 318 12.25 -1.88 7.74
C TYR A 318 12.35 -3.02 6.70
N LEU A 319 12.04 -4.24 7.13
CA LEU A 319 11.97 -5.43 6.29
C LEU A 319 10.52 -5.94 6.17
N LYS A 320 10.10 -6.27 4.95
CA LYS A 320 8.82 -6.95 4.66
C LYS A 320 9.07 -8.15 3.75
N LEU A 321 8.80 -9.35 4.26
CA LEU A 321 8.82 -10.61 3.51
C LEU A 321 7.39 -11.12 3.28
N VAL A 322 7.10 -11.52 2.04
CA VAL A 322 5.81 -12.05 1.60
C VAL A 322 6.04 -13.11 0.53
N ASP A 323 5.28 -14.22 0.54
CA ASP A 323 5.25 -15.17 -0.58
C ASP A 323 4.01 -14.99 -1.49
N TYR A 324 4.02 -15.64 -2.64
CA TYR A 324 2.82 -15.81 -3.47
C TYR A 324 1.96 -16.97 -2.94
N ASP A 325 0.63 -16.83 -2.95
CA ASP A 325 -0.31 -17.83 -2.39
C ASP A 325 -0.36 -19.15 -3.17
N TRP A 326 0.08 -19.12 -4.43
CA TRP A 326 -0.54 -19.91 -5.50
C TRP A 326 -0.08 -21.37 -5.60
N ASN A 327 0.83 -21.84 -4.73
CA ASN A 327 1.08 -23.27 -4.58
C ASN A 327 1.71 -23.65 -3.23
N PHE A 328 1.43 -24.87 -2.74
CA PHE A 328 1.73 -25.30 -1.38
C PHE A 328 3.22 -25.48 -1.06
N GLU A 329 4.10 -25.47 -2.06
CA GLU A 329 5.55 -25.67 -1.92
C GLU A 329 6.40 -24.40 -1.75
N ASN A 330 5.79 -23.22 -1.78
CA ASN A 330 6.52 -21.98 -1.49
C ASN A 330 7.06 -22.02 -0.06
N ILE A 331 8.37 -21.86 0.11
CA ILE A 331 9.07 -21.98 1.39
C ILE A 331 10.32 -21.09 1.40
N TYR A 332 10.44 -20.22 2.40
CA TYR A 332 11.69 -19.58 2.77
C TYR A 332 12.58 -20.54 3.55
N LYS A 333 13.76 -20.86 3.00
CA LYS A 333 14.84 -21.54 3.72
C LYS A 333 15.79 -20.48 4.30
N PHE A 334 15.49 -19.99 5.49
CA PHE A 334 16.53 -19.42 6.36
C PHE A 334 17.38 -20.61 6.83
N GLN A 335 18.67 -20.65 6.49
CA GLN A 335 19.52 -21.77 6.93
C GLN A 335 20.06 -21.57 8.35
N ASP A 336 20.11 -20.31 8.81
CA ASP A 336 20.69 -19.91 10.10
C ASP A 336 19.91 -18.76 10.77
N LEU A 337 20.18 -18.59 12.08
CA LEU A 337 19.54 -17.60 12.95
C LEU A 337 19.94 -16.15 12.61
N ASN A 338 21.10 -15.92 11.98
CA ASN A 338 21.69 -14.60 11.75
C ASN A 338 21.32 -13.99 10.38
N PHE A 339 20.05 -14.10 9.99
CA PHE A 339 19.52 -13.49 8.76
C PHE A 339 19.15 -12.00 8.95
N PHE A 340 18.57 -11.64 10.10
CA PHE A 340 18.01 -10.30 10.30
C PHE A 340 19.09 -9.27 10.65
N PRO A 341 19.17 -8.12 9.95
CA PRO A 341 20.16 -7.08 10.21
C PRO A 341 19.97 -6.43 11.59
N SER A 342 21.06 -6.02 12.23
CA SER A 342 21.06 -5.60 13.64
C SER A 342 20.30 -4.29 13.91
N SER A 343 20.10 -3.43 12.91
CA SER A 343 19.35 -2.17 13.01
C SER A 343 17.84 -2.31 12.78
N LEU A 344 17.34 -3.52 12.52
CA LEU A 344 15.96 -3.76 12.11
C LEU A 344 14.95 -3.32 13.19
N ASN A 345 14.24 -2.23 12.93
CA ASN A 345 13.22 -1.69 13.83
C ASN A 345 11.82 -2.28 13.57
N LYS A 346 11.53 -2.61 12.31
CA LYS A 346 10.19 -2.97 11.85
C LYS A 346 10.24 -4.18 10.92
N LEU A 347 9.53 -5.23 11.29
CA LEU A 347 9.50 -6.49 10.56
C LEU A 347 8.07 -6.93 10.23
N ILE A 348 7.82 -7.27 8.96
CA ILE A 348 6.60 -7.94 8.50
C ILE A 348 6.99 -9.30 7.91
N LEU A 349 6.53 -10.39 8.52
CA LEU A 349 6.67 -11.76 8.03
C LEU A 349 5.31 -12.31 7.60
N ASN A 350 4.96 -12.24 6.32
CA ASN A 350 3.76 -12.87 5.75
C ASN A 350 4.13 -13.96 4.76
N CYS A 351 4.95 -14.92 5.22
CA CYS A 351 5.49 -16.00 4.41
C CYS A 351 5.53 -17.34 5.15
N LYS A 352 5.57 -18.44 4.40
CA LYS A 352 5.76 -19.80 4.89
C LYS A 352 7.26 -20.11 5.04
N ILE A 353 7.62 -20.58 6.22
CA ILE A 353 9.02 -20.85 6.63
C ILE A 353 9.31 -22.36 6.52
N HIS A 354 10.56 -22.78 6.34
CA HIS A 354 10.92 -24.20 6.25
C HIS A 354 10.78 -24.94 7.59
N ARG A 355 10.26 -26.17 7.56
CA ARG A 355 10.01 -26.98 8.77
C ARG A 355 11.27 -27.40 9.54
N SER A 356 12.46 -27.25 8.95
CA SER A 356 13.74 -27.47 9.64
C SER A 356 14.11 -26.34 10.59
N ILE A 357 13.49 -25.16 10.45
CA ILE A 357 13.75 -24.00 11.30
C ILE A 357 12.89 -24.17 12.56
N GLN A 358 13.50 -24.68 13.61
CA GLN A 358 12.83 -24.92 14.89
C GLN A 358 12.61 -23.63 15.68
N HIS A 359 13.49 -22.64 15.49
CA HIS A 359 13.49 -21.38 16.22
C HIS A 359 14.00 -20.20 15.37
N ILE A 360 13.55 -19.00 15.71
CA ILE A 360 13.90 -17.74 15.04
C ILE A 360 14.25 -16.71 16.11
N ASN A 361 15.52 -16.28 16.12
CA ASN A 361 15.96 -15.16 16.93
C ASN A 361 15.72 -13.86 16.16
N LEU A 362 15.08 -12.90 16.81
CA LEU A 362 14.84 -11.57 16.29
C LEU A 362 15.76 -10.55 16.97
N PRO A 363 16.36 -9.59 16.24
CA PRO A 363 17.17 -8.53 16.82
C PRO A 363 16.43 -7.76 17.92
N ASN A 364 17.14 -7.47 19.03
CA ASN A 364 16.62 -6.68 20.15
C ASN A 364 16.37 -5.19 19.82
N THR A 365 16.35 -4.82 18.54
CA THR A 365 15.99 -3.51 17.98
C THR A 365 14.57 -3.45 17.39
N ILE A 366 13.87 -4.58 17.22
CA ILE A 366 12.52 -4.61 16.62
C ILE A 366 11.45 -4.09 17.59
N GLU A 367 10.96 -2.88 17.35
CA GLU A 367 9.84 -2.29 18.07
C GLU A 367 8.47 -2.65 17.45
N ASN A 368 8.43 -3.09 16.19
CA ASN A 368 7.19 -3.26 15.43
C ASN A 368 7.19 -4.56 14.59
N LEU A 369 6.54 -5.61 15.11
CA LEU A 369 6.46 -6.93 14.49
C LEU A 369 5.04 -7.24 14.00
N LYS A 370 4.92 -7.65 12.74
CA LYS A 370 3.67 -8.17 12.15
C LYS A 370 3.89 -9.58 11.60
N LEU A 371 3.33 -10.57 12.28
CA LEU A 371 3.21 -11.94 11.81
C LEU A 371 1.95 -12.09 10.95
N GLY A 372 2.14 -12.62 9.75
CA GLY A 372 1.12 -12.78 8.71
C GLY A 372 0.41 -14.13 8.75
N ILE A 373 -0.53 -14.33 7.82
CA ILE A 373 -1.39 -15.51 7.80
C ILE A 373 -0.64 -16.80 7.41
N ARG A 374 0.38 -16.72 6.54
CA ARG A 374 1.07 -17.90 6.00
C ARG A 374 2.16 -18.50 6.90
N PHE A 375 2.67 -17.72 7.86
CA PHE A 375 3.57 -18.20 8.92
C PHE A 375 3.02 -19.48 9.59
N ASN A 376 1.71 -19.46 9.79
CA ASN A 376 0.88 -20.49 10.38
C ASN A 376 0.97 -21.90 9.74
N LYS A 377 1.37 -22.00 8.46
CA LYS A 377 1.45 -23.29 7.74
C LYS A 377 2.68 -24.12 8.10
N SER A 378 3.64 -23.57 8.84
CA SER A 378 4.89 -24.26 9.22
C SER A 378 5.28 -24.15 10.68
N ILE A 379 5.09 -22.99 11.32
CA ILE A 379 5.72 -22.64 12.60
C ILE A 379 4.69 -21.94 13.52
N THR A 380 4.83 -22.10 14.85
CA THR A 380 3.99 -21.45 15.89
C THR A 380 4.70 -20.21 16.45
N ILE A 381 4.01 -19.34 17.21
CA ILE A 381 4.66 -18.15 17.78
C ILE A 381 5.75 -18.49 18.81
N GLN A 382 5.69 -19.68 19.43
CA GLN A 382 6.70 -20.20 20.37
C GLN A 382 8.11 -20.24 19.77
N SER A 383 8.22 -20.58 18.49
CA SER A 383 9.48 -20.61 17.74
C SER A 383 10.01 -19.23 17.33
N ILE A 384 9.46 -18.14 17.85
CA ILE A 384 10.03 -16.80 17.75
C ILE A 384 10.34 -16.28 19.15
N THR A 385 11.61 -16.01 19.43
CA THR A 385 11.96 -15.10 20.53
C THR A 385 11.54 -13.69 20.12
N ILE A 386 10.38 -13.23 20.60
CA ILE A 386 9.96 -11.84 20.42
C ILE A 386 10.84 -10.96 21.33
N PRO A 387 11.53 -9.95 20.78
CA PRO A 387 12.55 -9.20 21.52
C PRO A 387 11.94 -8.32 22.61
N THR A 388 12.69 -8.05 23.68
CA THR A 388 12.21 -7.25 24.81
C THR A 388 11.98 -5.77 24.49
N SER A 389 12.40 -5.28 23.32
CA SER A 389 12.11 -3.93 22.82
C SER A 389 10.78 -3.79 22.08
N ILE A 390 10.01 -4.88 21.91
CA ILE A 390 8.76 -4.87 21.15
C ILE A 390 7.73 -3.89 21.75
N LYS A 391 7.32 -2.88 20.98
CA LYS A 391 6.24 -1.93 21.39
C LYS A 391 4.91 -2.28 20.72
N LYS A 392 4.96 -2.86 19.52
CA LYS A 392 3.79 -3.13 18.68
C LYS A 392 3.87 -4.54 18.07
N LEU A 393 2.94 -5.40 18.48
CA LEU A 393 2.80 -6.75 17.96
C LEU A 393 1.47 -6.91 17.21
N THR A 394 1.49 -7.54 16.05
CA THR A 394 0.30 -7.94 15.29
C THR A 394 0.44 -9.38 14.83
N ILE A 395 -0.53 -10.22 15.20
CA ILE A 395 -0.53 -11.67 15.02
C ILE A 395 -1.73 -12.05 14.16
N ASN A 396 -1.49 -12.36 12.89
CA ASN A 396 -2.52 -12.84 11.97
C ASN A 396 -2.46 -14.37 11.73
N CYS A 397 -1.49 -15.08 12.30
CA CYS A 397 -1.48 -16.55 12.30
C CYS A 397 -2.50 -17.11 13.30
N ASN A 398 -2.83 -18.41 13.18
CA ASN A 398 -3.84 -19.08 13.99
C ASN A 398 -3.30 -20.00 15.09
N LYS A 399 -1.98 -20.27 15.16
CA LYS A 399 -1.36 -21.11 16.19
C LYS A 399 -0.51 -20.33 17.20
N ILE A 400 -1.06 -20.21 18.40
CA ILE A 400 -0.32 -19.95 19.65
C ILE A 400 -0.62 -21.12 20.57
N VAL A 401 0.40 -21.89 20.96
CA VAL A 401 0.24 -22.91 22.01
C VAL A 401 -0.08 -22.20 23.34
N GLU A 402 -0.88 -22.84 24.20
CA GLU A 402 -1.23 -22.31 25.52
C GLU A 402 0.01 -21.92 26.35
N ASN A 403 -0.18 -21.00 27.29
CA ASN A 403 0.84 -20.47 28.20
C ASN A 403 2.00 -19.72 27.52
N TYR A 404 1.79 -19.16 26.33
CA TYR A 404 2.78 -18.24 25.72
C TYR A 404 2.90 -16.93 26.52
N VAL A 405 4.10 -16.65 27.02
CA VAL A 405 4.41 -15.41 27.73
C VAL A 405 4.91 -14.37 26.73
N PHE A 406 4.14 -13.29 26.54
CA PHE A 406 4.58 -12.15 25.75
C PHE A 406 5.51 -11.22 26.55
N PRO A 407 6.45 -10.49 25.90
CA PRO A 407 7.27 -9.50 26.59
C PRO A 407 6.46 -8.34 27.21
N ASN A 408 6.82 -7.95 28.44
CA ASN A 408 6.23 -6.84 29.22
C ASN A 408 6.50 -5.42 28.66
N SER A 409 6.89 -5.32 27.39
CA SER A 409 7.13 -4.07 26.65
C SER A 409 6.03 -3.74 25.64
N ILE A 410 5.20 -4.71 25.25
CA ILE A 410 4.13 -4.49 24.26
C ILE A 410 3.16 -3.44 24.78
N LYS A 411 2.96 -2.37 24.00
CA LYS A 411 1.96 -1.33 24.21
C LYS A 411 0.73 -1.50 23.32
N TYR A 412 0.93 -2.03 22.12
CA TYR A 412 -0.14 -2.35 21.16
C TYR A 412 -0.09 -3.83 20.80
N LEU A 413 -1.13 -4.58 21.15
CA LEU A 413 -1.32 -5.98 20.75
C LEU A 413 -2.53 -6.11 19.82
N LYS A 414 -2.39 -6.90 18.76
CA LYS A 414 -3.48 -7.16 17.81
C LYS A 414 -3.52 -8.61 17.35
N PHE A 415 -4.69 -9.22 17.47
CA PHE A 415 -5.02 -10.51 16.86
C PHE A 415 -5.79 -10.28 15.55
N GLY A 416 -5.50 -11.07 14.52
CA GLY A 416 -6.09 -10.99 13.18
C GLY A 416 -7.39 -11.78 13.02
N LYS A 417 -8.11 -11.57 11.89
CA LYS A 417 -9.36 -12.28 11.54
C LYS A 417 -9.22 -13.80 11.58
N TYR A 418 -8.04 -14.30 11.20
CA TYR A 418 -7.76 -15.72 11.10
C TYR A 418 -7.23 -16.34 12.40
N TYR A 419 -7.26 -15.64 13.54
CA TYR A 419 -6.89 -16.23 14.83
C TYR A 419 -7.92 -17.29 15.24
N GLY A 420 -7.48 -18.53 15.45
CA GLY A 420 -8.36 -19.71 15.47
C GLY A 420 -8.70 -20.28 16.85
N PHE A 421 -8.07 -19.78 17.92
CA PHE A 421 -8.30 -20.25 19.29
C PHE A 421 -9.19 -19.27 20.06
N GLN A 422 -9.89 -19.79 21.06
CA GLN A 422 -10.59 -18.98 22.05
C GLN A 422 -9.60 -18.17 22.88
N PHE A 423 -9.99 -16.96 23.26
CA PHE A 423 -9.20 -16.08 24.09
C PHE A 423 -9.47 -16.40 25.57
N ASN A 424 -8.81 -17.45 26.07
CA ASN A 424 -8.98 -17.98 27.43
C ASN A 424 -7.87 -17.53 28.40
N SER A 425 -8.02 -17.87 29.69
CA SER A 425 -7.08 -17.52 30.77
C SER A 425 -5.70 -18.18 30.67
N ASN A 426 -5.50 -19.13 29.75
CA ASN A 426 -4.20 -19.78 29.52
C ASN A 426 -3.32 -18.93 28.58
N TYR A 427 -3.79 -17.74 28.16
CA TYR A 427 -3.06 -16.80 27.32
C TYR A 427 -2.90 -15.44 28.01
N PHE A 428 -1.78 -15.26 28.73
CA PHE A 428 -1.51 -14.04 29.49
C PHE A 428 -1.08 -12.88 28.59
N ILE A 429 -1.97 -11.91 28.38
CA ILE A 429 -1.60 -10.60 27.84
C ILE A 429 -0.90 -9.81 28.96
N PRO A 430 0.28 -9.20 28.71
CA PRO A 430 1.02 -8.49 29.75
C PRO A 430 0.36 -7.15 30.10
N GLU A 431 0.43 -6.80 31.38
CA GLU A 431 -0.07 -5.54 31.98
C GLU A 431 0.59 -4.25 31.45
N SER A 432 1.47 -4.39 30.45
CA SER A 432 2.03 -3.27 29.68
C SER A 432 1.10 -2.79 28.56
N VAL A 433 0.17 -3.64 28.09
CA VAL A 433 -0.64 -3.40 26.88
C VAL A 433 -1.73 -2.35 27.14
N GLU A 434 -1.59 -1.21 26.47
CA GLU A 434 -2.54 -0.10 26.55
C GLU A 434 -3.65 -0.21 25.50
N ILE A 435 -3.36 -0.84 24.34
CA ILE A 435 -4.30 -1.00 23.23
C ILE A 435 -4.34 -2.47 22.78
N LEU A 436 -5.51 -3.10 22.91
CA LEU A 436 -5.80 -4.45 22.46
C LEU A 436 -6.81 -4.43 21.31
N VAL A 437 -6.48 -5.10 20.22
CA VAL A 437 -7.35 -5.19 19.03
C VAL A 437 -7.60 -6.65 18.66
N ILE A 438 -8.86 -7.08 18.72
CA ILE A 438 -9.32 -8.39 18.29
C ILE A 438 -10.05 -8.24 16.96
N LYS A 439 -9.69 -9.06 15.97
CA LYS A 439 -10.30 -9.11 14.62
C LYS A 439 -11.05 -10.41 14.31
N SER A 440 -10.95 -11.42 15.17
CA SER A 440 -11.52 -12.77 14.96
C SER A 440 -12.85 -12.95 15.69
N ASN A 441 -13.71 -13.85 15.20
CA ASN A 441 -14.99 -14.20 15.81
C ASN A 441 -14.85 -15.31 16.89
N GLN A 442 -13.83 -15.19 17.74
CA GLN A 442 -13.51 -16.15 18.80
C GLN A 442 -13.95 -15.62 20.17
N SER A 443 -14.53 -16.50 20.99
CA SER A 443 -15.01 -16.15 22.34
C SER A 443 -13.88 -15.65 23.23
N ILE A 444 -14.19 -14.66 24.07
CA ILE A 444 -13.27 -14.13 25.09
C ILE A 444 -13.75 -14.59 26.47
N SER A 445 -12.81 -15.05 27.29
CA SER A 445 -13.07 -15.50 28.67
C SER A 445 -12.66 -14.42 29.67
N LYS A 446 -13.26 -14.47 30.86
CA LYS A 446 -12.80 -13.71 32.02
C LYS A 446 -11.29 -13.93 32.25
N GLY A 447 -10.54 -12.86 32.50
CA GLY A 447 -9.10 -12.91 32.79
C GLY A 447 -8.16 -12.90 31.57
N PHE A 448 -8.67 -12.92 30.32
CA PHE A 448 -7.83 -12.73 29.14
C PHE A 448 -7.41 -11.27 28.92
N ILE A 449 -8.24 -10.32 29.35
CA ILE A 449 -8.01 -8.88 29.17
C ILE A 449 -7.25 -8.35 30.40
N PRO A 450 -6.09 -7.68 30.23
CA PRO A 450 -5.26 -7.23 31.35
C PRO A 450 -5.92 -6.06 32.10
N GLU A 451 -5.69 -5.99 33.41
CA GLU A 451 -6.36 -5.07 34.34
C GLU A 451 -5.94 -3.59 34.18
N LYS A 452 -4.90 -3.32 33.38
CA LYS A 452 -4.46 -1.96 33.01
C LYS A 452 -4.78 -1.55 31.57
N LEU A 453 -5.58 -2.33 30.84
CA LEU A 453 -5.95 -2.00 29.45
C LEU A 453 -6.71 -0.66 29.39
N LYS A 454 -6.33 0.23 28.46
CA LYS A 454 -7.04 1.50 28.22
C LYS A 454 -8.02 1.45 27.06
N VAL A 455 -7.64 0.77 25.98
CA VAL A 455 -8.42 0.74 24.74
C VAL A 455 -8.63 -0.68 24.24
N LEU A 456 -9.88 -1.15 24.30
CA LEU A 456 -10.31 -2.41 23.71
C LEU A 456 -10.97 -2.17 22.36
N LYS A 457 -10.63 -2.95 21.33
CA LYS A 457 -11.26 -2.89 20.01
C LYS A 457 -11.68 -4.28 19.53
N LEU A 458 -12.98 -4.52 19.45
CA LEU A 458 -13.61 -5.77 19.04
C LEU A 458 -14.26 -5.53 17.67
N ILE A 459 -13.52 -5.83 16.59
CA ILE A 459 -13.83 -5.33 15.25
C ILE A 459 -13.64 -6.41 14.17
N GLY A 460 -14.02 -6.14 12.92
CA GLY A 460 -14.02 -7.17 11.89
C GLY A 460 -15.24 -8.07 12.09
N ASP A 461 -15.03 -9.37 12.25
CA ASP A 461 -16.12 -10.35 12.32
C ASP A 461 -16.54 -10.68 13.77
N PHE A 462 -16.07 -9.94 14.78
CA PHE A 462 -16.31 -10.28 16.18
C PHE A 462 -17.80 -10.15 16.55
N ASP A 463 -18.40 -11.27 16.90
CA ASP A 463 -19.81 -11.42 17.25
C ASP A 463 -19.95 -12.50 18.33
N LYS A 464 -19.37 -12.26 19.52
CA LYS A 464 -19.44 -13.20 20.66
C LYS A 464 -19.79 -12.43 21.93
N PRO A 465 -20.72 -12.94 22.77
CA PRO A 465 -21.21 -12.22 23.93
C PRO A 465 -20.11 -12.04 24.98
N ILE A 466 -20.12 -10.88 25.66
CA ILE A 466 -19.12 -10.49 26.66
C ILE A 466 -19.73 -10.73 28.04
N ASN A 467 -19.70 -11.98 28.50
CA ASN A 467 -20.38 -12.41 29.73
C ASN A 467 -19.51 -12.26 31.00
N PHE A 468 -18.64 -11.24 31.04
CA PHE A 468 -17.74 -10.96 32.16
C PHE A 468 -17.45 -9.47 32.29
N GLN A 469 -17.14 -9.02 33.52
CA GLN A 469 -16.76 -7.64 33.80
C GLN A 469 -15.50 -7.24 33.01
N LEU A 470 -15.57 -6.15 32.26
CA LEU A 470 -14.40 -5.53 31.65
C LEU A 470 -13.58 -4.74 32.70
N PRO A 471 -12.23 -4.78 32.63
CA PRO A 471 -11.35 -4.03 33.53
C PRO A 471 -11.71 -2.55 33.69
N LYS A 472 -11.63 -2.05 34.93
CA LYS A 472 -12.07 -0.69 35.29
C LYS A 472 -11.25 0.43 34.64
N THR A 473 -10.10 0.12 34.05
CA THR A 473 -9.21 1.07 33.37
C THR A 473 -9.56 1.34 31.91
N ILE A 474 -10.54 0.64 31.32
CA ILE A 474 -10.85 0.80 29.89
C ILE A 474 -11.56 2.15 29.66
N GLU A 475 -10.77 3.14 29.27
CA GLU A 475 -11.18 4.48 28.83
C GLU A 475 -11.99 4.43 27.52
N LYS A 476 -11.75 3.42 26.66
CA LYS A 476 -12.43 3.31 25.36
C LYS A 476 -12.69 1.88 24.88
N LEU A 477 -13.93 1.61 24.49
CA LEU A 477 -14.36 0.37 23.84
C LEU A 477 -14.89 0.67 22.43
N ILE A 478 -14.23 0.12 21.40
CA ILE A 478 -14.69 0.22 20.01
C ILE A 478 -15.20 -1.15 19.56
N ILE A 479 -16.51 -1.24 19.34
CA ILE A 479 -17.18 -2.39 18.73
C ILE A 479 -17.34 -2.14 17.22
N GLY A 480 -17.20 -3.18 16.40
CA GLY A 480 -17.38 -3.12 14.95
C GLY A 480 -18.77 -3.57 14.49
N ASN A 481 -19.13 -3.17 13.27
CA ASN A 481 -20.48 -3.29 12.67
C ASN A 481 -21.05 -4.73 12.56
N SER A 482 -20.29 -5.77 12.91
CA SER A 482 -20.71 -7.18 12.80
C SER A 482 -21.17 -7.79 14.13
N PHE A 483 -21.13 -7.04 15.23
CA PHE A 483 -21.48 -7.50 16.56
C PHE A 483 -22.98 -7.32 16.80
N ASP A 484 -23.72 -8.43 16.96
CA ASP A 484 -25.17 -8.47 17.14
C ASP A 484 -25.54 -9.22 18.44
N GLN A 485 -24.81 -8.90 19.52
CA GLN A 485 -25.02 -9.48 20.85
C GLN A 485 -25.44 -8.39 21.84
N SER A 486 -26.33 -8.72 22.77
CA SER A 486 -26.70 -7.79 23.86
C SER A 486 -25.50 -7.50 24.75
N LEU A 487 -25.15 -6.21 24.91
CA LEU A 487 -24.07 -5.76 25.78
C LEU A 487 -24.66 -5.29 27.11
N ASN A 488 -24.48 -6.07 28.18
CA ASN A 488 -24.99 -5.69 29.50
C ASN A 488 -24.14 -4.56 30.10
N GLU A 489 -24.75 -3.39 30.33
CA GLU A 489 -24.08 -2.19 30.83
C GLU A 489 -23.38 -2.40 32.19
N THR A 490 -23.89 -3.31 33.04
CA THR A 490 -23.26 -3.58 34.36
C THR A 490 -21.87 -4.19 34.24
N LEU A 491 -21.55 -4.81 33.10
CA LEU A 491 -20.24 -5.41 32.81
C LEU A 491 -19.23 -4.40 32.26
N LEU A 492 -19.61 -3.14 32.05
CA LEU A 492 -18.75 -2.08 31.53
C LEU A 492 -18.19 -1.18 32.65
N PRO A 493 -16.97 -0.61 32.51
CA PRO A 493 -16.53 0.50 33.34
C PRO A 493 -17.43 1.73 33.19
N GLN A 494 -17.74 2.39 34.32
CA GLN A 494 -18.52 3.65 34.35
C GLN A 494 -17.85 4.82 33.62
N SER A 495 -16.54 4.74 33.37
CA SER A 495 -15.72 5.74 32.68
C SER A 495 -15.59 5.50 31.16
N ILE A 496 -16.27 4.50 30.61
CA ILE A 496 -16.07 4.04 29.23
C ILE A 496 -16.55 5.06 28.20
N THR A 497 -15.82 5.18 27.09
CA THR A 497 -16.26 5.91 25.89
C THR A 497 -16.33 4.99 24.68
N PHE A 498 -17.24 5.27 23.76
CA PHE A 498 -17.40 4.55 22.48
C PHE A 498 -16.75 5.31 21.32
#